data_AF-A0A0F6RG32-F1
#
_entry.id   AF-A0A0F6RG32-F1
#
_cell.length_a   1.000
_cell.length_b   1.000
_cell.length_c   1.000
_cell.angle_alpha   90.00
_cell.angle_beta   90.00
_cell.angle_gamma   90.00
#
_symmetry.space_group_name_H-M   'P 1'
#
loop_
_entity.id
_entity.type
_entity.pdbx_description
1 polymer ?
#
loop_
_entity_poly.entity_id
_entity_poly.type
_entity_poly.pdbx_seq_one_letter_code
_entity_poly.pdbx_strand_id
1 'polypeptide(L)'
;MKFSFQDASSGGLINRNISVYDSGGQYIDGLEIEMSYNGSRIDVNTTIAPYPSFPISTGSKGQVKANTQDLSYSSQDTAQFGARFVQRGAIKRNGVSYTGPVTGQVNMTVTYE
;
A
#
# COMPACT_ATOMS: atom_id res chain seq x y z
N MET A 1 -14.55 -5.08 -6.32
CA MET A 1 -13.45 -4.08 -6.40
C MET A 1 -12.18 -4.64 -5.76
N LYS A 2 -11.07 -4.58 -6.47
CA LYS A 2 -9.76 -5.07 -6.01
C LYS A 2 -8.75 -3.93 -5.94
N PHE A 3 -7.93 -3.92 -4.90
CA PHE A 3 -6.84 -2.95 -4.69
C PHE A 3 -5.50 -3.67 -4.71
N SER A 4 -4.51 -3.08 -5.35
CA SER A 4 -3.12 -3.54 -5.29
C SER A 4 -2.23 -2.33 -4.98
N PHE A 5 -1.25 -2.52 -4.12
CA PHE A 5 -0.34 -1.47 -3.67
C PHE A 5 1.06 -1.82 -4.12
N GLN A 6 1.77 -0.85 -4.67
CA GLN A 6 3.16 -0.97 -5.07
C GLN A 6 3.98 0.09 -4.36
N ASP A 7 5.10 -0.27 -3.75
CA ASP A 7 6.05 0.69 -3.22
C ASP A 7 6.56 1.52 -4.40
N ALA A 8 6.48 2.84 -4.30
CA ALA A 8 6.87 3.72 -5.40
C ALA A 8 8.40 3.75 -5.59
N SER A 9 9.15 3.16 -4.66
CA SER A 9 10.58 3.01 -4.80
C SER A 9 10.99 1.93 -5.80
N SER A 10 12.20 2.07 -6.34
CA SER A 10 12.83 1.07 -7.21
C SER A 10 13.52 -0.07 -6.46
N GLY A 11 13.39 -0.11 -5.14
CA GLY A 11 14.05 -1.09 -4.28
C GLY A 11 13.38 -2.46 -4.28
N GLY A 12 14.18 -3.50 -4.07
CA GLY A 12 13.66 -4.84 -3.80
C GLY A 12 13.06 -4.87 -2.40
N LEU A 13 11.82 -5.34 -2.27
CA LEU A 13 11.14 -5.43 -1.00
C LEU A 13 11.38 -6.81 -0.36
N ILE A 14 12.23 -6.86 0.67
CA ILE A 14 12.50 -8.11 1.41
C ILE A 14 11.24 -8.53 2.17
N ASN A 15 10.65 -7.59 2.91
CA ASN A 15 9.47 -7.84 3.74
C ASN A 15 8.15 -7.49 3.05
N ARG A 16 8.14 -7.06 1.79
CA ARG A 16 6.92 -6.61 1.07
C ARG A 16 6.13 -5.52 1.82
N ASN A 17 6.83 -4.67 2.54
CA ASN A 17 6.31 -3.47 3.18
C ASN A 17 6.74 -2.24 2.36
N ILE A 18 6.20 -1.06 2.68
CA ILE A 18 6.57 0.19 2.02
C ILE A 18 7.90 0.66 2.59
N SER A 19 8.85 0.99 1.70
CA SER A 19 10.12 1.61 2.07
C SER A 19 9.91 3.05 2.55
N VAL A 20 10.79 3.54 3.42
CA VAL A 20 10.74 4.92 3.88
C VAL A 20 12.04 5.66 3.61
N TYR A 21 11.91 6.96 3.36
CA TYR A 21 12.98 7.83 2.92
C TYR A 21 13.00 9.10 3.78
N ASP A 22 14.17 9.70 3.95
CA ASP A 22 14.24 11.04 4.52
C ASP A 22 13.70 12.11 3.56
N SER A 23 13.67 13.36 4.02
CA SER A 23 13.25 14.51 3.21
C SER A 23 14.12 14.77 1.97
N GLY A 24 15.32 14.20 1.90
CA GLY A 24 16.23 14.29 0.76
C GLY A 24 16.10 13.12 -0.23
N GLY A 25 15.17 12.18 0.02
CA GLY A 25 15.01 10.98 -0.79
C GLY A 25 16.03 9.89 -0.51
N GLN A 26 16.76 9.95 0.61
CA GLN A 26 17.68 8.88 1.01
C GLN A 26 16.94 7.77 1.74
N TYR A 27 17.21 6.52 1.36
CA TYR A 27 16.60 5.34 1.98
C TYR A 27 16.97 5.25 3.46
N ILE A 28 15.98 4.86 4.28
CA ILE A 28 16.14 4.62 5.71
C ILE A 28 16.09 3.12 5.99
N ASP A 29 17.22 2.56 6.42
CA ASP A 29 17.33 1.19 6.86
C ASP A 29 16.60 0.96 8.19
N GLY A 30 16.08 -0.24 8.39
CA GLY A 30 15.56 -0.71 9.68
C GLY A 30 14.16 -0.20 10.04
N LEU A 31 13.52 0.62 9.19
CA LEU A 31 12.17 1.11 9.37
C LEU A 31 11.36 0.93 8.08
N GLU A 32 10.12 0.47 8.21
CA GLU A 32 9.19 0.21 7.09
C GLU A 32 7.77 0.63 7.48
N ILE A 33 6.86 0.74 6.51
CA ILE A 33 5.41 0.86 6.77
C ILE A 33 4.70 -0.42 6.32
N GLU A 34 3.98 -1.04 7.24
CA GLU A 34 3.15 -2.22 6.99
C GLU A 34 1.69 -1.79 6.79
N MET A 35 1.06 -2.31 5.73
CA MET A 35 -0.35 -2.07 5.42
C MET A 35 -1.23 -3.23 5.90
N SER A 36 -2.50 -2.93 6.19
CA SER A 36 -3.50 -3.93 6.57
C SER A 36 -4.89 -3.61 6.03
N TYR A 37 -5.70 -4.66 5.85
CA TYR A 37 -7.11 -4.58 5.53
C TYR A 37 -7.88 -5.58 6.40
N ASN A 38 -8.92 -5.12 7.09
CA ASN A 38 -9.70 -5.93 8.05
C ASN A 38 -8.82 -6.69 9.07
N GLY A 39 -7.75 -6.05 9.55
CA GLY A 39 -6.80 -6.63 10.51
C GLY A 39 -5.75 -7.57 9.90
N SER A 40 -5.89 -7.96 8.63
CA SER A 40 -4.91 -8.79 7.93
C SER A 40 -3.85 -7.95 7.25
N ARG A 41 -2.60 -8.38 7.33
CA ARG A 41 -1.47 -7.76 6.64
C ARG A 41 -1.64 -7.84 5.12
N ILE A 42 -1.25 -6.78 4.43
CA ILE A 42 -1.20 -6.69 2.96
C ILE A 42 0.26 -6.69 2.51
N ASP A 43 0.56 -7.51 1.50
CA ASP A 43 1.84 -7.44 0.79
C ASP A 43 1.81 -6.30 -0.24
N VAL A 44 2.90 -5.53 -0.29
CA VAL A 44 3.11 -4.47 -1.27
C VAL A 44 4.00 -4.99 -2.40
N ASN A 45 3.64 -4.67 -3.64
CA ASN A 45 4.42 -5.00 -4.84
C ASN A 45 5.69 -4.16 -4.91
N THR A 46 6.68 -4.65 -5.66
CA THR A 46 7.87 -3.88 -6.05
C THR A 46 7.78 -3.47 -7.53
N THR A 47 8.55 -2.46 -7.93
CA THR A 47 8.77 -2.14 -9.34
C THR A 47 9.87 -3.01 -9.98
N ILE A 48 10.44 -3.97 -9.26
CA ILE A 48 11.44 -4.88 -9.81
C ILE A 48 10.75 -6.09 -10.45
N ALA A 49 11.18 -6.46 -11.66
CA ALA A 49 10.65 -7.62 -12.38
C ALA A 49 11.10 -8.96 -11.73
N PRO A 50 10.25 -10.00 -11.74
CA PRO A 50 8.87 -10.01 -12.25
C PRO A 50 7.96 -9.23 -11.30
N TYR A 51 7.12 -8.33 -11.84
CA TYR A 51 6.23 -7.48 -11.05
C TYR A 51 5.16 -8.35 -10.37
N PRO A 52 5.30 -8.72 -9.08
CA PRO A 52 4.25 -9.47 -8.43
C PRO A 52 3.05 -8.53 -8.23
N SER A 53 1.84 -9.08 -8.20
CA SER A 53 0.64 -8.33 -7.81
C SER A 53 -0.06 -9.04 -6.66
N PHE A 54 -0.37 -8.29 -5.61
CA PHE A 54 -1.10 -8.79 -4.43
C PHE A 54 -2.47 -8.11 -4.32
N PRO A 55 -3.42 -8.42 -5.23
CA PRO A 55 -4.74 -7.79 -5.19
C PRO A 55 -5.54 -8.22 -3.97
N ILE A 56 -6.07 -7.24 -3.25
CA ILE A 56 -6.99 -7.41 -2.12
C ILE A 56 -8.40 -7.08 -2.59
N SER A 57 -9.29 -8.07 -2.52
CA SER A 57 -10.71 -7.84 -2.76
C SER A 57 -11.35 -7.16 -1.55
N THR A 58 -12.10 -6.09 -1.81
CA THR A 58 -12.91 -5.40 -0.80
C THR A 58 -14.40 -5.77 -0.93
N GLY A 59 -14.69 -6.80 -1.73
CA GLY A 59 -16.05 -7.21 -2.07
C GLY A 59 -16.67 -6.41 -3.22
N SER A 60 -17.95 -6.66 -3.45
CA SER A 60 -18.79 -5.85 -4.34
C SER A 60 -19.06 -4.51 -3.68
N LYS A 61 -18.97 -3.45 -4.47
CA LYS A 61 -19.12 -2.06 -4.02
C LYS A 61 -20.22 -1.41 -4.84
N GLY A 62 -21.22 -0.84 -4.16
CA GLY A 62 -22.48 -0.42 -4.76
C GLY A 62 -23.63 -1.41 -4.55
N GLN A 63 -24.83 -1.02 -5.00
CA GLN A 63 -26.06 -1.79 -4.85
C GLN A 63 -26.47 -2.43 -6.18
N VAL A 64 -26.88 -3.70 -6.14
CA VAL A 64 -27.54 -4.33 -7.29
C VAL A 64 -28.92 -3.69 -7.45
N LYS A 65 -29.20 -3.12 -8.61
CA LYS A 65 -30.50 -2.51 -8.87
C LYS A 65 -31.58 -3.58 -9.03
N ALA A 66 -32.57 -3.54 -8.16
CA ALA A 66 -33.78 -4.34 -8.31
C ALA A 66 -34.84 -3.66 -9.20
N ASN A 67 -34.81 -2.32 -9.31
CA ASN A 67 -35.74 -1.56 -10.13
C ASN A 67 -35.18 -1.36 -11.55
N THR A 68 -35.84 -1.95 -12.56
CA THR A 68 -35.43 -1.85 -13.96
C THR A 68 -35.67 -0.48 -14.60
N GLN A 69 -36.42 0.41 -13.94
CA GLN A 69 -36.64 1.79 -14.38
C GLN A 69 -35.67 2.78 -13.72
N ASP A 70 -34.92 2.37 -12.71
CA ASP A 70 -33.87 3.20 -12.12
C ASP A 70 -32.65 3.22 -13.05
N LEU A 71 -32.41 4.36 -13.70
CA LEU A 71 -31.26 4.58 -14.59
C LEU A 71 -30.08 5.30 -13.89
N SER A 72 -30.17 5.60 -12.59
CA SER A 72 -29.14 6.34 -11.84
C SER A 72 -27.97 5.47 -11.38
N TYR A 73 -26.72 5.75 -11.75
CA TYR A 73 -25.59 4.96 -11.26
C TYR A 73 -25.09 5.53 -9.92
N SER A 74 -25.35 4.83 -8.81
CA SER A 74 -24.81 5.18 -7.49
C SER A 74 -24.13 3.97 -6.85
N SER A 75 -22.80 4.04 -6.77
CA SER A 75 -21.95 2.97 -6.21
C SER A 75 -20.95 3.51 -5.20
N GLN A 76 -21.28 4.64 -4.54
CA GLN A 76 -20.40 5.23 -3.56
C GLN A 76 -20.24 4.29 -2.37
N ASP A 77 -19.00 3.94 -2.06
CA ASP A 77 -18.63 3.11 -0.93
C ASP A 77 -17.19 3.47 -0.51
N THR A 78 -16.80 3.07 0.70
CA THR A 78 -15.48 3.29 1.28
C THR A 78 -14.75 1.96 1.45
N ALA A 79 -13.45 1.96 1.14
CA ALA A 79 -12.52 0.91 1.54
C ALA A 79 -11.49 1.53 2.49
N GLN A 80 -11.41 1.02 3.72
CA GLN A 80 -10.50 1.53 4.75
C GLN A 80 -9.31 0.60 4.90
N PHE A 81 -8.11 1.17 4.81
CA PHE A 81 -6.84 0.47 4.98
C PHE A 81 -6.12 1.03 6.20
N GLY A 82 -5.46 0.16 6.97
CA GLY A 82 -4.57 0.53 8.06
C GLY A 82 -3.12 0.60 7.59
N ALA A 83 -2.33 1.49 8.17
CA ALA A 83 -0.89 1.55 7.97
C ALA A 83 -0.19 1.82 9.32
N ARG A 84 0.97 1.20 9.54
CA ARG A 84 1.77 1.42 10.75
C ARG A 84 3.25 1.33 10.45
N PHE A 85 4.08 2.06 11.20
CA PHE A 85 5.51 1.85 11.19
C PHE A 85 5.88 0.50 11.83
N VAL A 86 6.86 -0.17 11.25
CA VAL A 86 7.45 -1.40 11.78
C VAL A 86 8.97 -1.24 11.76
N GLN A 87 9.59 -1.34 12.94
CA GLN A 87 11.04 -1.33 13.06
C GLN A 87 11.58 -2.77 12.94
N ARG A 88 12.47 -3.00 11.98
CA ARG A 88 13.11 -4.29 11.69
C ARG A 88 14.57 -4.35 12.15
N GLY A 89 15.14 -3.21 12.55
CA GLY A 89 16.53 -3.10 12.99
C GLY A 89 16.86 -1.71 13.51
N ALA A 90 18.15 -1.40 13.61
CA ALA A 90 18.60 -0.05 13.92
C ALA A 90 18.24 0.91 12.77
N ILE A 91 17.62 2.05 13.10
CA ILE A 91 17.19 3.05 12.12
C ILE A 91 18.41 3.82 11.63
N LYS A 92 18.75 3.67 10.35
CA LYS A 92 19.97 4.24 9.77
C LYS A 92 19.71 4.87 8.41
N ARG A 93 20.56 5.83 8.06
CA ARG A 93 20.65 6.45 6.74
C ARG A 93 22.10 6.34 6.30
N ASN A 94 22.35 5.63 5.20
CA ASN A 94 23.72 5.33 4.71
C ASN A 94 24.63 4.76 5.82
N GLY A 95 24.11 3.83 6.63
CA GLY A 95 24.86 3.18 7.70
C GLY A 95 25.03 3.96 9.02
N VAL A 96 24.67 5.25 9.05
CA VAL A 96 24.74 6.11 10.25
C VAL A 96 23.38 6.15 10.94
N SER A 97 23.35 6.12 12.27
CA SER A 97 22.12 6.27 13.07
C SER A 97 21.33 7.49 12.62
N TYR A 98 20.03 7.31 12.39
CA TYR A 98 19.17 8.35 11.86
C TYR A 98 18.03 8.68 12.82
N THR A 99 17.81 9.98 13.00
CA THR A 99 16.64 10.54 13.68
C THR A 99 16.13 11.69 12.84
N GLY A 100 14.85 11.63 12.44
CA GLY A 100 14.26 12.65 11.60
C GLY A 100 12.96 12.19 10.95
N PRO A 101 12.33 13.08 10.17
CA PRO A 101 11.10 12.76 9.45
C PRO A 101 11.36 11.72 8.37
N VAL A 102 10.38 10.84 8.17
CA VAL A 102 10.41 9.83 7.11
C VAL A 102 9.12 9.85 6.30
N THR A 103 9.23 9.52 5.02
CA THR A 103 8.11 9.43 4.09
C THR A 103 8.17 8.11 3.35
N GLY A 104 7.03 7.42 3.25
CA GLY A 104 6.84 6.30 2.32
C GLY A 104 5.81 6.68 1.27
N GLN A 105 5.92 6.12 0.07
CA GLN A 105 5.02 6.42 -1.04
C GLN A 105 4.59 5.12 -1.71
N VAL A 106 3.30 5.02 -2.07
CA VAL A 106 2.77 3.88 -2.81
C VAL A 106 2.01 4.34 -4.06
N ASN A 107 2.13 3.55 -5.11
CA ASN A 107 1.18 3.56 -6.22
C ASN A 107 0.02 2.61 -5.88
N MET A 108 -1.20 3.09 -6.03
CA MET A 108 -2.41 2.29 -5.82
C MET A 108 -3.05 1.98 -7.17
N THR A 109 -3.30 0.70 -7.44
CA THR A 109 -4.11 0.25 -8.56
C THR A 109 -5.46 -0.22 -8.05
N VAL A 110 -6.54 0.28 -8.65
CA VAL A 110 -7.91 -0.12 -8.33
C VAL A 110 -8.54 -0.73 -9.57
N THR A 111 -9.10 -1.93 -9.42
CA THR A 111 -9.82 -2.64 -10.48
C THR A 111 -11.29 -2.78 -10.08
N TYR A 112 -12.17 -2.28 -10.94
CA TYR A 112 -13.60 -2.51 -10.89
C TYR A 112 -13.92 -3.76 -11.70
N GLU A 113 -14.81 -4.59 -11.17
CA GLU A 113 -15.31 -5.82 -11.80
C GLU A 113 -16.81 -5.70 -11.95
#